data_AF-A0A852THT9-F1
#
_entry.id   AF-A0A852THT9-F1
#
_cell.length_a   1.000
_cell.length_b   1.000
_cell.length_c   1.000
_cell.angle_alpha   90.00
_cell.angle_beta   90.00
_cell.angle_gamma   90.00
#
_symmetry.space_group_name_H-M   'P 1'
#
loop_
_entity.id
_entity.type
_entity.pdbx_description
1 polymer ?
#
loop_
_entity_poly.entity_id
_entity_poly.type
_entity_poly.pdbx_seq_one_letter_code
_entity_poly.pdbx_strand_id
1 'polypeptide(L)' 'MNNTNEFFYCYSTNLHDLLRSKGLRYICVGLNENTMRRFYQYRRTKEFEDVLAEYTANNPNK' A
#
# COMPACT_ATOMS: atom_id res chain seq x y z
N MET A 1 7.10 12.52 18.32
CA MET A 1 7.86 11.48 17.58
C MET A 1 7.01 11.05 16.39
N ASN A 2 7.14 11.70 15.23
CA ASN A 2 6.35 11.34 14.06
C ASN A 2 7.12 10.28 13.26
N ASN A 3 6.98 9.01 13.67
CA ASN A 3 7.40 7.87 12.86
C ASN A 3 6.40 7.70 11.70
N THR A 4 6.42 8.61 10.73
CA THR A 4 5.87 8.32 9.41
C THR A 4 6.79 7.28 8.79
N ASN A 5 6.46 5.99 9.02
CA ASN A 5 7.12 4.87 8.35
C ASN A 5 7.19 5.18 6.86
N GLU A 6 8.39 5.43 6.33
CA GLU A 6 8.60 5.83 4.94
C GLU A 6 8.04 4.81 3.94
N PHE A 7 7.85 3.57 4.40
CA PHE A 7 7.37 2.45 3.63
C PHE A 7 5.98 1.98 4.09
N PHE A 8 5.15 1.64 3.11
CA PHE A 8 3.87 0.99 3.29
C PHE A 8 3.93 -0.44 2.76
N TYR A 9 3.49 -1.40 3.56
CA TYR A 9 3.45 -2.83 3.19
C TYR A 9 2.01 -3.21 2.82
N CYS A 10 1.76 -3.36 1.52
CA CYS A 10 0.45 -3.68 0.98
C CYS A 10 0.27 -5.20 0.85
N TYR A 11 -0.66 -5.75 1.63
CA TYR A 11 -1.08 -7.16 1.57
C TYR A 11 -2.39 -7.37 0.80
N SER A 12 -3.12 -6.29 0.49
CA SER A 12 -4.39 -6.37 -0.23
C SER A 12 -4.16 -6.30 -1.73
N THR A 13 -4.60 -7.32 -2.46
CA THR A 13 -4.58 -7.35 -3.92
C THR A 13 -5.39 -6.19 -4.52
N ASN A 14 -6.58 -5.92 -3.99
CA ASN A 14 -7.44 -4.84 -4.50
C ASN A 14 -6.76 -3.46 -4.38
N LEU A 15 -6.12 -3.18 -3.24
CA LEU A 15 -5.37 -1.93 -3.06
C LEU A 15 -4.13 -1.90 -3.97
N HIS A 16 -3.41 -3.02 -4.11
CA HIS A 16 -2.27 -3.11 -5.03
C HIS A 16 -2.68 -2.78 -6.48
N ASP A 17 -3.78 -3.35 -6.96
CA ASP A 17 -4.27 -3.13 -8.33
C ASP A 17 -4.69 -1.68 -8.56
N LEU A 18 -5.33 -1.04 -7.56
CA LEU A 18 -5.66 0.39 -7.61
C LEU A 18 -4.40 1.27 -7.66
N LEU A 19 -3.42 1.00 -6.81
CA LEU A 19 -2.17 1.75 -6.79
C LEU A 19 -1.46 1.64 -8.15
N ARG A 20 -1.43 0.43 -8.74
CA ARG A 20 -0.84 0.17 -10.05
C ARG A 20 -1.60 0.87 -11.18
N SER A 21 -2.93 0.89 -11.14
CA SER A 21 -3.74 1.56 -12.17
C SER A 21 -3.58 3.08 -12.14
N LYS A 22 -3.28 3.66 -10.96
CA LYS A 22 -2.91 5.08 -10.79
C LYS A 22 -1.44 5.36 -11.14
N GLY A 23 -0.68 4.36 -11.57
CA GLY A 23 0.73 4.51 -12.00
C GLY A 23 1.77 4.40 -10.88
N LEU A 24 1.36 4.15 -9.63
CA LEU A 24 2.28 4.05 -8.49
C LEU A 24 3.08 2.75 -8.58
N ARG A 25 4.41 2.88 -8.42
CA ARG A 25 5.34 1.76 -8.46
C ARG A 25 5.70 1.31 -7.05
N TYR A 26 5.66 0.00 -6.84
CA TYR A 26 6.21 -0.62 -5.64
C TYR A 26 7.75 -0.67 -5.74
N ILE A 27 8.41 -0.63 -4.60
CA ILE A 27 9.86 -0.77 -4.45
C ILE A 27 10.25 -2.24 -4.61
N CYS A 28 9.58 -3.12 -3.86
CA CYS A 28 9.83 -4.55 -3.91
C CYS A 28 8.56 -5.36 -3.63
N VAL A 29 8.64 -6.65 -3.94
CA VAL A 29 7.66 -7.67 -3.59
C VAL A 29 8.37 -8.71 -2.74
N GLY A 30 7.73 -9.16 -1.66
CA GLY A 30 8.29 -10.14 -0.73
C GLY A 30 7.24 -11.11 -0.22
N LEU A 31 7.69 -12.13 0.50
CA LEU A 31 6.84 -13.06 1.24
C LEU A 31 7.06 -12.80 2.74
N ASN A 32 5.98 -12.70 3.49
CA ASN A 32 6.05 -12.66 4.94
C ASN A 32 6.40 -14.06 5.45
N GLU A 33 7.50 -14.21 6.20
CA GLU A 33 8.03 -15.53 6.58
C GLU A 33 7.05 -16.37 7.42
N ASN A 34 6.23 -15.73 8.26
CA ASN A 34 5.31 -16.44 9.15
C ASN A 34 4.05 -16.92 8.43
N THR A 35 3.56 -16.14 7.47
CA THR A 35 2.28 -16.41 6.79
C THR A 35 2.46 -16.90 5.36
N MET A 36 3.68 -16.83 4.84
CA MET A 36 4.05 -17.00 3.42
C MET A 36 3.20 -16.16 2.47
N ARG A 37 2.59 -15.08 2.97
CA ARG A 37 1.75 -14.18 2.17
C ARG A 37 2.62 -13.16 1.44
N ARG A 38 2.27 -12.93 0.18
CA ARG A 38 2.90 -11.90 -0.63
C ARG A 38 2.53 -10.51 -0.12
N PHE A 39 3.52 -9.62 -0.07
CA PHE A 39 3.31 -8.21 0.16
C PHE A 39 4.08 -7.38 -0.88
N TYR A 40 3.59 -6.17 -1.11
CA TYR A 40 4.23 -5.18 -1.96
C TYR A 40 4.62 -3.98 -1.10
N GLN A 41 5.89 -3.58 -1.17
CA GLN A 41 6.38 -2.41 -0.44
C GLN A 41 6.29 -1.16 -1.32
N TYR A 42 5.66 -0.11 -0.82
CA TYR A 42 5.57 1.20 -1.48
C TYR A 42 6.27 2.27 -0.65
N ARG A 43 6.76 3.31 -1.31
CA ARG A 43 7.17 4.54 -0.62
C ARG A 43 5.92 5.38 -0.33
N ARG A 44 5.81 5.92 0.87
CA ARG A 44 4.75 6.87 1.24
C ARG A 44 5.06 8.25 0.66
N THR A 45 4.70 8.44 -0.61
CA THR A 45 4.71 9.75 -1.26
C THR A 45 3.37 10.46 -1.03
N LYS A 46 3.31 11.77 -1.27
CA LYS A 46 2.04 12.50 -1.18
C LYS A 46 0.96 11.89 -2.09
N GLU A 47 1.33 11.54 -3.32
CA GLU A 47 0.43 10.89 -4.28
C GLU A 47 -0.09 9.54 -3.77
N PHE A 48 0.77 8.75 -3.13
CA PHE A 48 0.37 7.50 -2.50
C PHE A 48 -0.66 7.73 -1.38
N GLU A 49 -0.41 8.70 -0.50
CA GLU A 49 -1.34 9.04 0.58
C GLU A 49 -2.70 9.52 0.04
N ASP A 50 -2.69 10.34 -1.02
CA ASP A 50 -3.92 10.83 -1.65
C ASP A 50 -4.78 9.67 -2.19
N VAL A 51 -4.16 8.69 -2.88
CA VAL A 51 -4.84 7.48 -3.38
C VAL A 51 -5.31 6.57 -2.24
N LEU A 52 -4.52 6.44 -1.18
CA LEU A 52 -4.88 5.63 -0.01
C LEU A 52 -6.08 6.25 0.74
N ALA A 53 -6.11 7.58 0.85
CA ALA A 53 -7.24 8.31 1.43
C ALA A 53 -8.51 8.14 0.59
N GLU A 54 -8.41 8.27 -0.74
CA GLU A 54 -9.51 8.01 -1.69
C GLU A 54 -10.06 6.59 -1.51
N TYR A 55 -9.18 5.58 -1.42
CA TYR A 55 -9.58 4.19 -1.24
C TYR A 55 -10.32 3.94 0.09
N THR A 56 -9.83 4.55 1.17
CA THR A 56 -10.39 4.41 2.52
C THR A 56 -11.74 5.11 2.64
N ALA A 57 -11.86 6.32 2.09
CA ALA A 57 -13.12 7.06 2.08
C ALA A 57 -14.22 6.32 1.31
N ASN A 58 -13.86 5.59 0.25
CA ASN A 58 -14.78 4.77 -0.53
C ASN A 58 -15.11 3.41 0.12
N ASN A 59 -14.42 3.01 1.18
CA ASN A 59 -14.66 1.75 1.91
C ASN A 59 -14.68 1.97 3.43
N PRO A 60 -15.70 2.67 3.99
CA PRO A 60 -15.75 3.00 5.41
C PRO A 60 -15.99 1.80 6.36
N ASN A 61 -16.26 0.61 5.84
CA ASN A 61 -16.68 -0.58 6.60
C ASN A 61 -15.62 -1.71 6.68
N LYS A 62 -14.33 -1.42 6.46
CA LYS A 62 -13.27 -2.44 6.50
C LYS A 62 -12.35 -2.27 7.69
#